data_AF-A0A7R9M177-F1
#
_entry.id   AF-A0A7R9M177-F1
#
_cell.length_a   1.000
_cell.length_b   1.000
_cell.length_c   1.000
_cell.angle_alpha   90.00
_cell.angle_beta   90.00
_cell.angle_gamma   90.00
#
_symmetry.space_group_name_H-M   'P 1'
#
loop_
_entity.id
_entity.type
_entity.pdbx_description
1 polymer ?
#
loop_
_entity_poly.entity_id
_entity_poly.type
_entity_poly.pdbx_seq_one_letter_code
_entity_poly.pdbx_strand_id
1 'polypeptide(L)'
;MGILRQYNNEIIIGHNVGPHEYNASTYAIKLYPATLGLSSADFYQNTTGRQYKAYHKLMVEYTRLLNAPNLTIEADITELLLFESKLANISR
;
A
#
# COMPACT_ATOMS: atom_id res chain seq x y z
N MET A 1 10.84 1.44 -8.50
CA MET A 1 9.60 2.25 -8.37
C MET A 1 9.11 2.79 -9.71
N GLY A 2 9.89 3.60 -10.45
CA GLY A 2 9.41 4.25 -11.69
C GLY A 2 8.95 3.33 -12.84
N ILE A 3 9.52 2.13 -12.97
CA ILE A 3 9.14 1.15 -14.00
C ILE A 3 7.78 0.51 -13.69
N LEU A 4 7.50 0.21 -12.40
CA LEU A 4 6.22 -0.41 -11.99
C LEU A 4 5.01 0.49 -12.29
N ARG A 5 5.24 1.81 -12.35
CA ARG A 5 4.23 2.79 -12.75
C ARG A 5 3.70 2.59 -14.17
N GLN A 6 4.49 2.02 -15.08
CA GLN A 6 4.02 1.71 -16.44
C GLN A 6 2.83 0.75 -16.43
N TYR A 7 2.65 0.00 -15.33
CA TYR A 7 1.55 -0.94 -15.13
C TYR A 7 0.42 -0.35 -14.28
N ASN A 8 0.40 0.98 -14.10
CA ASN A 8 -0.55 1.68 -13.24
C ASN A 8 -0.54 1.19 -11.77
N ASN A 9 0.60 0.65 -11.33
CA ASN A 9 0.83 0.29 -9.93
C ASN A 9 1.37 1.50 -9.18
N GLU A 10 0.48 2.18 -8.47
CA GLU A 10 0.82 3.26 -7.55
C GLU A 10 1.26 2.66 -6.22
N ILE A 11 2.52 2.89 -5.85
CA ILE A 11 3.11 2.38 -4.61
C ILE A 11 3.60 3.59 -3.82
N ILE A 12 3.11 3.74 -2.59
CA ILE A 12 3.38 4.85 -1.64
C ILE A 12 2.82 6.20 -2.11
N ILE A 13 3.15 6.65 -3.32
CA ILE A 13 2.68 7.93 -3.88
C ILE A 13 1.99 7.65 -5.22
N GLY A 14 0.71 7.98 -5.27
CA GLY A 14 -0.08 8.03 -6.50
C GLY A 14 0.07 9.37 -7.19
N HIS A 15 -0.04 9.37 -8.51
CA HIS A 15 -0.11 10.61 -9.24
C HIS A 15 -0.83 10.46 -10.57
N ASN A 16 -1.50 11.53 -10.96
CA ASN A 16 -2.13 11.62 -12.26
C ASN A 16 -2.02 13.02 -12.84
N VAL A 17 -2.32 13.11 -14.14
CA VAL A 17 -2.46 14.39 -14.83
C VAL A 17 -3.95 14.64 -15.01
N GLY A 18 -4.42 15.76 -14.49
CA GLY A 18 -5.83 16.14 -14.59
C GLY A 18 -6.01 17.66 -14.64
N PRO A 19 -7.25 18.13 -14.83
CA PRO A 19 -7.55 19.57 -14.84
C PRO A 19 -7.11 20.23 -13.53
N HIS A 20 -6.50 21.40 -13.64
CA HIS A 20 -6.10 22.21 -12.50
C HIS A 20 -7.35 22.72 -11.76
N GLU A 21 -7.34 22.65 -10.43
CA GLU A 21 -8.53 22.93 -9.59
C GLU A 21 -9.04 24.36 -9.74
N TYR A 22 -8.13 25.31 -9.94
CA TYR A 22 -8.45 26.74 -10.11
C TYR A 22 -8.50 27.19 -11.58
N ASN A 23 -8.09 26.35 -12.54
CA ASN A 23 -8.10 26.70 -13.96
C ASN A 23 -8.29 25.45 -14.84
N ALA A 24 -9.54 25.17 -15.20
CA ALA A 24 -9.90 24.00 -15.98
C ALA A 24 -9.30 23.96 -17.40
N SER A 25 -8.76 25.09 -17.90
CA SER A 25 -8.09 25.16 -19.22
C SER A 25 -6.64 24.66 -19.17
N THR A 26 -6.11 24.37 -17.98
CA THR A 26 -4.74 23.91 -17.77
C THR A 26 -4.72 22.57 -17.06
N TYR A 27 -3.68 21.78 -17.33
CA TYR A 27 -3.44 20.51 -16.65
C TYR A 27 -2.41 20.70 -15.54
N ALA A 28 -2.57 19.92 -14.47
CA ALA A 28 -1.64 19.85 -13.36
C ALA A 28 -1.30 18.40 -13.02
N ILE A 29 -0.10 18.19 -12.49
CA ILE A 29 0.28 16.94 -11.86
C ILE A 29 -0.30 16.94 -10.46
N LYS A 30 -1.19 15.98 -10.19
CA LYS A 30 -1.76 15.77 -8.86
C LYS A 30 -0.99 14.65 -8.17
N LEU A 31 -0.57 14.90 -6.93
CA LEU A 31 0.08 13.91 -6.07
C LEU A 31 -0.88 13.57 -4.93
N TYR A 32 -1.05 12.29 -4.65
CA TYR A 32 -1.91 11.81 -3.56
C TYR A 32 -1.32 10.55 -2.91
N PRO A 33 -1.72 10.22 -1.68
CA PRO A 33 -1.35 8.95 -1.06
C PRO A 33 -1.85 7.78 -1.91
N ALA A 34 -0.98 6.81 -2.18
CA ALA A 34 -1.40 5.60 -2.90
C ALA A 34 -2.38 4.76 -2.05
N THR A 35 -3.16 3.92 -2.72
CA THR A 35 -4.05 2.97 -2.04
C THR A 35 -3.29 2.02 -1.14
N LEU A 36 -3.85 1.75 0.04
CA LEU A 36 -3.34 0.72 0.96
C LEU A 36 -3.83 -0.67 0.53
N GLY A 37 -3.19 -1.73 1.03
CA GLY A 37 -3.61 -3.10 0.75
C GLY A 37 -4.93 -3.48 1.39
N LEU A 38 -5.25 -2.91 2.57
CA LEU A 38 -6.59 -3.01 3.17
C LEU A 38 -7.45 -1.81 2.77
N SER A 39 -8.77 -2.03 2.71
CA SER A 39 -9.75 -1.05 2.23
C SER A 39 -9.94 0.18 3.12
N SER A 40 -9.46 0.15 4.36
CA SER A 40 -9.51 1.29 5.28
C SER A 40 -8.29 1.30 6.20
N ALA A 41 -7.82 2.51 6.51
CA ALA A 41 -6.78 2.76 7.50
C ALA A 41 -7.14 2.21 8.89
N ASP A 42 -8.42 2.12 9.23
CA ASP A 42 -8.88 1.62 10.53
C ASP A 42 -8.55 0.14 10.74
N PHE A 43 -8.47 -0.66 9.67
CA PHE A 43 -8.11 -2.07 9.79
C PHE A 43 -6.65 -2.29 10.22
N TYR A 44 -5.78 -1.31 9.96
CA TYR A 44 -4.39 -1.35 10.41
C TYR A 44 -4.24 -1.02 11.91
N GLN A 45 -5.22 -0.33 12.51
CA GLN A 45 -5.21 -0.03 13.94
C GLN A 45 -5.60 -1.24 14.80
N ASN A 46 -6.44 -2.14 14.25
CA ASN A 46 -6.86 -3.36 14.94
C ASN A 46 -6.05 -4.58 14.49
N THR A 47 -4.83 -4.71 15.02
CA THR A 47 -3.93 -5.85 14.72
C THR A 47 -4.51 -7.21 15.15
N THR A 48 -5.46 -7.22 16.08
CA THR A 48 -6.15 -8.44 16.53
C THR A 48 -7.33 -8.83 15.64
N GLY A 49 -7.76 -7.92 14.76
CA GLY A 49 -8.92 -8.05 13.89
C GLY A 49 -8.75 -9.14 12.83
N ARG A 50 -9.88 -9.66 12.35
CA ARG A 50 -9.90 -10.74 11.35
C ARG A 50 -9.23 -10.31 10.04
N GLN A 51 -9.45 -9.07 9.62
CA GLN A 51 -8.96 -8.50 8.36
C GLN A 51 -7.43 -8.39 8.37
N TYR A 52 -6.86 -7.82 9.43
CA TYR A 52 -5.42 -7.70 9.59
C TYR A 52 -4.72 -9.07 9.59
N LYS A 53 -5.26 -10.03 10.36
CA LYS A 53 -4.72 -11.41 10.40
C LYS A 53 -4.83 -12.14 9.06
N ALA A 54 -5.94 -11.98 8.35
CA ALA A 54 -6.13 -12.58 7.04
C ALA A 54 -5.16 -12.02 6.01
N TYR A 55 -4.92 -10.71 6.05
CA TYR A 55 -3.96 -10.04 5.16
C TYR A 55 -2.52 -10.45 5.45
N HIS A 56 -2.12 -10.51 6.72
CA HIS A 56 -0.84 -11.07 7.13
C HIS A 56 -0.64 -12.50 6.60
N LYS A 57 -1.64 -13.39 6.82
CA LYS A 57 -1.58 -14.76 6.33
C LYS A 57 -1.45 -14.81 4.81
N LEU A 58 -2.20 -14.00 4.08
CA LEU A 58 -2.15 -13.94 2.63
C LEU A 58 -0.76 -13.54 2.13
N MET A 59 -0.12 -12.54 2.76
CA MET A 59 1.25 -12.14 2.43
C MET A 59 2.27 -13.26 2.67
N VAL A 60 2.14 -13.98 3.79
CA VAL A 60 3.01 -15.14 4.09
C VAL A 60 2.82 -16.26 3.05
N GLU A 61 1.57 -16.58 2.68
CA GLU A 61 1.31 -17.62 1.67
C GLU A 61 1.84 -17.22 0.28
N TYR A 62 1.66 -15.96 -0.15
CA TYR A 62 2.19 -15.48 -1.42
C TYR A 62 3.71 -15.48 -1.47
N THR A 63 4.38 -15.05 -0.40
CA THR A 63 5.85 -15.09 -0.34
C THR A 63 6.40 -16.51 -0.36
N ARG A 64 5.72 -17.46 0.30
CA ARG A 64 6.04 -18.90 0.18
C ARG A 64 5.89 -19.42 -1.25
N LEU A 65 4.81 -19.05 -1.94
CA LEU A 65 4.60 -19.43 -3.35
C LEU A 65 5.66 -18.84 -4.29
N LEU A 66 6.18 -17.66 -3.98
CA LEU A 66 7.29 -17.02 -4.69
C LEU A 66 8.66 -17.58 -4.29
N ASN A 67 8.70 -18.68 -3.53
CA ASN A 67 9.89 -19.42 -3.13
C ASN A 67 10.86 -18.62 -2.24
N ALA A 68 10.32 -17.73 -1.39
CA ALA A 68 11.09 -16.98 -0.41
C ALA A 68 11.65 -17.89 0.71
N PRO A 69 12.80 -17.54 1.33
CA PRO A 69 13.40 -18.32 2.40
C PRO A 69 12.56 -18.26 3.69
N ASN A 70 12.06 -19.40 4.15
CA ASN A 70 11.13 -19.52 5.28
C ASN A 70 11.55 -18.84 6.60
N LEU A 71 12.86 -18.64 6.83
CA LEU A 71 13.40 -18.11 8.08
C LEU A 71 13.10 -16.61 8.30
N THR A 72 12.92 -15.83 7.24
CA THR A 72 12.73 -14.36 7.38
C THR A 72 11.32 -13.89 7.03
N ILE A 73 10.50 -14.72 6.36
CA ILE A 73 9.18 -14.34 5.85
C ILE A 73 8.30 -13.68 6.91
N GLU A 74 8.18 -14.29 8.09
CA GLU A 74 7.31 -13.78 9.16
C GLU A 74 7.79 -12.41 9.68
N ALA A 75 9.10 -12.23 9.82
CA ALA A 75 9.68 -10.96 10.27
C ALA A 75 9.53 -9.86 9.21
N ASP A 76 9.84 -10.19 7.96
CA ASP A 76 9.76 -9.27 6.82
C ASP A 76 8.32 -8.80 6.58
N ILE A 77 7.35 -9.71 6.64
CA ILE A 77 5.92 -9.38 6.52
C ILE A 77 5.44 -8.54 7.71
N THR A 78 5.90 -8.85 8.93
CA THR A 78 5.56 -8.03 10.11
C THR A 78 6.10 -6.61 9.96
N GLU A 79 7.35 -6.44 9.50
CA GLU A 79 7.93 -5.12 9.25
C GLU A 79 7.16 -4.36 8.15
N LEU A 80 6.80 -5.04 7.06
CA LEU A 80 5.98 -4.47 5.98
C LEU A 80 4.63 -3.97 6.49
N LEU A 81 3.93 -4.75 7.32
CA LEU A 81 2.65 -4.32 7.88
C LEU A 81 2.79 -3.17 8.87
N LEU A 82 3.89 -3.10 9.63
CA LEU A 82 4.19 -1.96 10.48
C LEU A 82 4.41 -0.69 9.64
N PHE A 83 5.09 -0.83 8.49
CA PHE A 83 5.26 0.27 7.54
C PHE A 83 3.92 0.73 6.94
N GLU A 84 3.10 -0.20 6.45
CA GLU A 84 1.75 0.12 5.94
C GLU A 84 0.86 0.74 7.02
N SER A 85 0.94 0.29 8.27
CA SER A 85 0.21 0.87 9.40
C SER A 85 0.61 2.33 9.65
N LYS A 86 1.91 2.66 9.53
CA LYS A 86 2.40 4.04 9.64
C LYS A 86 1.90 4.90 8.48
N LEU A 87 1.92 4.37 7.26
CA LEU A 87 1.36 5.05 6.10
C LEU A 87 -0.14 5.32 6.26
N ALA A 88 -0.89 4.33 6.74
CA ALA A 88 -2.32 4.44 7.01
C ALA A 88 -2.64 5.55 8.01
N ASN A 89 -1.78 5.76 9.02
CA ASN A 89 -1.95 6.82 10.00
C ASN A 89 -1.69 8.23 9.42
N ILE A 90 -0.80 8.36 8.43
CA ILE A 90 -0.49 9.64 7.78
C ILE A 90 -1.53 10.01 6.72
N SER A 91 -2.07 9.01 6.02
CA SER A 91 -3.07 9.21 4.97
C SER A 91 -4.50 9.47 5.49
N ARG A 92 -4.68 9.58 6.80
CA ARG A 92 -5.97 9.84 7.45
C ARG A 92 -6.47 11.26 7.21
#